data_AF-A0A9C8HZ82-F1
#
_entry.id   AF-A0A9C8HZ82-F1
#
_cell.length_a   1.000
_cell.length_b   1.000
_cell.length_c   1.000
_cell.angle_alpha   90.00
_cell.angle_beta   90.00
_cell.angle_gamma   90.00
#
_symmetry.space_group_name_H-M   'P 1'
#
loop_
_entity.id
_entity.type
_entity.pdbx_description
1 polymer ?
#
loop_
_entity_poly.entity_id
_entity_poly.type
_entity_poly.pdbx_seq_one_letter_code
_entity_poly.pdbx_strand_id
1 'polypeptide(L)' 'MENKKLIVSTSPHFRSTESIRSIMYWVILALFPSAIAGIYYFGFPAFKVIILSMVTAVLTEY' A
#
# COMPACT_ATOMS: atom_id res chain seq x y z
N MET A 1 -50.25 -22.47 -4.49
CA MET A 1 -48.95 -22.24 -3.82
C MET A 1 -48.00 -21.67 -4.86
N GLU A 2 -47.88 -20.35 -4.93
CA GLU A 2 -46.97 -19.71 -5.87
C GLU A 2 -45.88 -19.00 -5.05
N ASN A 3 -44.73 -19.67 -4.91
CA ASN A 3 -43.57 -19.11 -4.24
C ASN A 3 -42.88 -18.14 -5.19
N LYS A 4 -43.20 -16.86 -5.06
CA LYS A 4 -42.54 -15.75 -5.77
C LYS A 4 -41.06 -15.77 -5.38
N LYS A 5 -40.21 -16.27 -6.27
CA LYS A 5 -38.76 -16.40 -6.05
C LYS A 5 -38.14 -15.00 -6.02
N LEU A 6 -38.00 -14.44 -4.83
CA LEU A 6 -37.27 -13.18 -4.62
C LEU A 6 -35.80 -13.43 -4.93
N ILE A 7 -35.34 -12.89 -6.07
CA ILE A 7 -33.95 -12.97 -6.47
C ILE A 7 -33.18 -11.94 -5.65
N VAL A 8 -32.72 -12.33 -4.46
CA VAL A 8 -31.76 -11.54 -3.70
C VAL A 8 -30.41 -11.74 -4.37
N SER A 9 -30.15 -10.99 -5.45
CA SER A 9 -28.82 -10.88 -6.02
C SER A 9 -27.96 -10.05 -5.08
N THR A 10 -26.78 -10.53 -4.75
CA THR A 10 -25.76 -9.74 -4.05
C THR A 10 -25.52 -8.45 -4.83
N SER A 11 -25.36 -7.34 -4.11
CA SER A 11 -24.97 -6.05 -4.68
C SER A 11 -23.76 -6.28 -5.59
N PRO A 12 -23.73 -5.72 -6.82
CA PRO A 12 -22.63 -5.94 -7.73
C PRO A 12 -21.34 -5.43 -7.08
N HIS A 13 -20.50 -6.36 -6.61
CA HIS A 13 -19.20 -6.03 -6.05
C HIS A 13 -18.33 -5.64 -7.23
N PHE A 14 -18.13 -4.33 -7.43
CA PHE A 14 -17.29 -3.78 -8.48
C PHE A 14 -15.90 -4.40 -8.35
N ARG A 15 -15.59 -5.35 -9.24
CA ARG A 15 -14.25 -5.91 -9.38
C ARG A 15 -13.37 -4.81 -9.97
N SER A 16 -12.67 -4.10 -9.09
CA SER A 16 -11.61 -3.19 -9.52
C SER A 16 -10.54 -3.99 -10.27
N THR A 17 -10.08 -3.47 -11.40
CA THR A 17 -8.97 -4.08 -12.16
C THR A 17 -7.63 -3.87 -11.47
N GLU A 18 -7.58 -3.00 -10.46
CA GLU A 18 -6.37 -2.66 -9.73
C GLU A 18 -5.96 -3.80 -8.79
N SER A 19 -4.77 -4.36 -9.03
CA SER A 19 -4.19 -5.32 -8.10
C SER A 19 -3.64 -4.62 -6.85
N ILE A 20 -3.56 -5.34 -5.74
CA ILE A 20 -2.92 -4.86 -4.49
C ILE A 20 -1.50 -4.37 -4.79
N ARG A 21 -0.77 -5.07 -5.67
CA ARG A 21 0.57 -4.68 -6.10
C ARG A 21 0.59 -3.31 -6.79
N SER A 22 -0.36 -3.03 -7.68
CA SER A 22 -0.51 -1.72 -8.35
C SER A 22 -0.66 -0.60 -7.32
N ILE A 23 -1.56 -0.80 -6.35
CA ILE A 23 -1.85 0.17 -5.29
C ILE A 23 -0.62 0.39 -4.40
N MET A 24 0.12 -0.67 -4.06
CA MET A 24 1.34 -0.53 -3.25
C MET A 24 2.43 0.29 -3.94
N TYR A 25 2.54 0.25 -5.28
CA TYR A 25 3.44 1.16 -5.99
C TYR A 25 3.03 2.63 -5.85
N TRP A 26 1.73 2.93 -5.92
CA TRP A 26 1.23 4.28 -5.68
C TRP A 26 1.53 4.78 -4.26
N VAL A 27 1.43 3.90 -3.26
CA VAL A 27 1.78 4.22 -1.88
C VAL A 27 3.27 4.53 -1.74
N ILE A 28 4.14 3.70 -2.33
CA ILE A 28 5.59 3.94 -2.33
C ILE A 28 5.90 5.30 -2.99
N LEU A 29 5.25 5.59 -4.12
CA LEU A 29 5.43 6.86 -4.83
C LEU A 29 4.96 8.06 -3.98
N ALA A 30 3.87 7.92 -3.24
CA ALA A 30 3.38 8.93 -2.31
C ALA A 30 4.30 9.16 -1.10
N LEU A 31 5.13 8.17 -0.71
CA LEU A 31 6.06 8.28 0.42
C LEU A 31 7.36 9.02 0.09
N PHE A 32 7.75 9.12 -1.19
CA PHE A 32 8.95 9.86 -1.62
C PHE A 32 9.03 11.30 -1.07
N PRO A 33 8.00 12.16 -1.22
CA PRO A 33 8.06 13.53 -0.69
C PRO A 33 8.23 13.55 0.84
N SER A 34 7.61 12.60 1.55
CA SER A 34 7.75 12.48 3.01
C SER A 34 9.19 12.09 3.40
N ALA A 35 9.81 11.15 2.69
CA ALA A 35 11.18 10.74 2.94
C ALA A 35 12.17 11.90 2.68
N ILE A 36 11.97 12.64 1.59
CA ILE A 36 12.79 13.81 1.25
C ILE A 36 12.65 14.90 2.30
N ALA A 37 11.42 15.22 2.73
CA ALA A 37 11.17 16.18 3.79
C ALA A 37 11.86 15.76 5.10
N GLY A 38 11.75 14.48 5.48
CA GLY A 38 12.45 13.94 6.65
C GLY A 38 13.97 14.13 6.58
N ILE A 39 14.58 13.85 5.42
CA ILE A 39 16.03 14.05 5.23
C ILE A 39 16.39 15.54 5.26
N TYR A 40 15.54 16.42 4.74
CA TYR A 40 15.78 17.88 4.78
C TYR A 40 15.79 18.43 6.21
N TYR A 41 14.82 18.04 7.05
CA TYR A 41 14.73 18.56 8.42
C TYR A 41 15.75 17.93 9.39
N PHE A 42 15.98 16.62 9.27
CA PHE A 42 16.84 15.87 10.22
C PHE A 42 18.26 15.65 9.69
N GLY A 43 18.53 15.98 8.43
CA GLY A 43 19.85 15.90 7.79
C GLY A 43 20.32 14.48 7.46
N PHE A 44 21.63 14.34 7.29
CA PHE A 44 22.29 13.08 6.92
C PHE A 44 22.05 11.88 7.87
N PRO A 45 21.93 12.01 9.20
CA PRO A 45 21.67 10.84 10.05
C PRO A 45 20.33 10.17 9.74
N ALA A 46 19.28 10.93 9.37
CA ALA A 46 17.98 10.35 9.01
C ALA A 46 18.07 9.46 7.75
N PHE A 47 18.84 9.88 6.75
CA PHE A 47 19.07 9.07 5.55
C PHE A 47 19.71 7.71 5.88
N LYS A 48 20.71 7.68 6.76
CA LYS A 48 21.34 6.43 7.20
C LYS A 48 20.36 5.48 7.86
N VAL A 49 19.51 6.01 8.75
CA VAL A 49 18.50 5.21 9.46
C VAL A 49 17.48 4.64 8.49
N ILE A 50 16.99 5.44 7.53
CA ILE A 50 16.03 4.98 6.51
C ILE A 50 16.61 3.80 5.73
N ILE A 51 17.81 3.94 5.17
CA ILE A 51 18.44 2.88 4.36
C ILE A 51 18.74 1.65 5.21
N LEU A 52 19.31 1.83 6.40
CA LEU A 52 19.66 0.71 7.27
C LEU A 52 18.42 -0.09 7.66
N SER A 53 17.32 0.59 8.02
CA SER A 53 16.06 -0.07 8.37
C SER A 53 15.46 -0.87 7.21
N MET A 54 15.44 -0.30 6.00
CA MET A 54 14.97 -1.00 4.79
C MET A 54 15.81 -2.24 4.49
N VAL A 55 17.14 -2.12 4.51
CA VAL A 55 18.05 -3.23 4.23
C VAL A 55 17.89 -4.34 5.27
N THR A 56 17.87 -4.00 6.56
CA THR A 56 17.68 -4.99 7.63
C THR A 56 16.33 -5.69 7.52
N ALA A 57 15.26 -4.97 7.20
CA ALA A 57 13.93 -5.55 7.03
C ALA A 57 13.91 -6.60 5.92
N VAL A 58 14.44 -6.27 4.73
CA VAL A 58 14.47 -7.21 3.58
C VAL A 58 15.38 -8.41 3.86
N LEU A 59 16.51 -8.19 4.54
CA LEU A 59 17.41 -9.28 4.92
C LEU A 59 16.79 -10.27 5.92
N THR A 60 15.85 -9.81 6.73
CA THR A 60 15.17 -10.62 7.77
C THR A 60 13.86 -11.22 7.28
N GLU A 61 13.37 -10.79 6.11
CA GLU A 61 12.13 -11.30 5.50
C GLU A 61 12.25 -12.76 5.03
N TYR A 62 13.48 -13.28 4.94
CA TYR A 62 13.80 -14.67 4.60
C TYR A 62 14.23 -15.47 5.83
#